data_AF-A0A8T7E5I8-F1
#
_entry.id   AF-A0A8T7E5I8-F1
#
_cell.length_a   1.000
_cell.length_b   1.000
_cell.length_c   1.000
_cell.angle_alpha   90.00
_cell.angle_beta   90.00
_cell.angle_gamma   90.00
#
_symmetry.space_group_name_H-M   'P 1'
#
loop_
_entity.id
_entity.type
_entity.pdbx_description
1 polymer ?
#
loop_
_entity_poly.entity_id
_entity_poly.type
_entity_poly.pdbx_seq_one_letter_code
_entity_poly.pdbx_strand_id
1 'polypeptide(L)' 'DPVWGSLVKQTMRRVHPGFDETYYGYRSFSEMLKDAAGRKLLTLEYDERRGNYKVRADL' A
#
# COMPACT_ATOMS: atom_id res chain seq x y z
N ASP A 1 -0.67 -9.97 13.68
CA ASP A 1 0.41 -8.99 13.42
C ASP A 1 -0.03 -7.85 12.50
N PRO A 2 0.55 -6.64 12.62
CA PRO A 2 0.27 -5.54 11.70
C PRO A 2 0.83 -5.83 10.29
N VAL A 3 0.02 -5.62 9.25
CA VAL A 3 0.49 -5.63 7.86
C VAL A 3 0.91 -4.21 7.49
N TRP A 4 2.15 -4.05 7.01
CA TRP A 4 2.70 -2.74 6.63
C TRP A 4 2.68 -2.54 5.12
N GLY A 5 2.48 -1.30 4.68
CA GLY A 5 2.46 -0.94 3.26
C GLY A 5 3.74 -1.36 2.53
N SER A 6 4.90 -1.25 3.18
CA SER A 6 6.17 -1.75 2.63
C SER A 6 6.17 -3.27 2.39
N LEU A 7 5.58 -4.05 3.30
CA LEU A 7 5.45 -5.50 3.15
C LEU A 7 4.47 -5.84 2.02
N VAL A 8 3.38 -5.09 1.89
CA VAL A 8 2.45 -5.23 0.75
C VAL A 8 3.19 -4.99 -0.55
N LYS A 9 3.92 -3.88 -0.67
CA LYS A 9 4.71 -3.54 -1.87
C LYS A 9 5.72 -4.64 -2.23
N GLN A 10 6.47 -5.12 -1.23
CA GLN A 10 7.44 -6.20 -1.42
C GLN A 10 6.75 -7.47 -1.92
N THR A 11 5.61 -7.81 -1.33
CA THR A 11 4.82 -9.00 -1.72
C THR A 11 4.29 -8.87 -3.13
N MET A 12 3.77 -7.69 -3.51
CA MET A 12 3.34 -7.41 -4.89
C MET A 12 4.46 -7.60 -5.90
N ARG A 13 5.69 -7.12 -5.61
CA ARG A 13 6.85 -7.34 -6.48
C ARG A 13 7.27 -8.82 -6.55
N ARG A 14 7.06 -9.60 -5.48
CA ARG A 14 7.33 -11.04 -5.50
C ARG A 14 6.32 -11.80 -6.38
N VAL A 15 5.05 -11.42 -6.31
CA VAL A 15 3.97 -12.04 -7.09
C VAL A 15 3.99 -11.56 -8.55
N HIS A 16 4.29 -10.27 -8.75
CA HIS A 16 4.36 -9.61 -10.05
C HIS A 16 5.67 -8.81 -10.14
N PRO A 17 6.76 -9.41 -10.65
CA PRO A 17 8.09 -8.78 -10.71
C PRO A 17 8.16 -7.43 -11.44
N GLY A 18 7.28 -7.21 -12.42
CA GLY A 18 7.16 -5.92 -13.12
C GLY A 18 6.27 -4.89 -12.43
N PHE A 19 5.88 -5.12 -11.17
CA PHE A 19 5.00 -4.20 -10.46
C PHE A 19 5.71 -2.86 -10.18
N ASP A 20 5.16 -1.81 -10.75
CA ASP A 20 5.54 -0.43 -10.51
C ASP A 20 4.29 0.43 -10.44
N GLU A 21 4.08 1.10 -9.32
CA GLU A 21 2.96 2.03 -9.11
C GLU A 21 2.88 3.16 -10.17
N THR A 22 4.00 3.55 -10.78
CA THR A 22 4.03 4.58 -11.82
C THR A 22 3.37 4.12 -13.11
N TYR A 23 3.39 2.82 -13.41
CA TYR A 23 2.66 2.23 -14.53
C TYR A 23 1.14 2.44 -14.39
N TYR A 24 0.66 2.53 -13.14
CA TYR A 24 -0.74 2.81 -12.82
C TYR A 24 -1.04 4.30 -12.63
N GLY A 25 -0.08 5.19 -12.92
CA GLY A 25 -0.24 6.64 -12.84
C GLY A 25 -0.05 7.26 -11.46
N TYR A 26 0.45 6.50 -10.48
CA TYR A 26 0.74 7.03 -9.14
C TYR A 26 2.19 7.48 -9.02
N ARG A 27 2.44 8.58 -8.30
CA ARG A 27 3.80 9.11 -8.06
C ARG A 27 4.54 8.34 -6.96
N SER A 28 3.81 7.62 -6.12
CA SER A 28 4.38 6.78 -5.07
C SER A 28 3.42 5.67 -4.67
N PHE A 29 3.96 4.59 -4.10
CA PHE A 29 3.15 3.52 -3.54
C PHE A 29 2.20 4.02 -2.43
N SER A 30 2.62 5.01 -1.64
CA SER A 30 1.77 5.63 -0.61
C SER A 30 0.55 6.33 -1.21
N GLU A 31 0.69 6.95 -2.39
CA GLU A 31 -0.43 7.57 -3.11
C GLU A 31 -1.41 6.51 -3.61
N MET A 32 -0.89 5.41 -4.18
CA MET A 32 -1.70 4.26 -4.61
C MET A 32 -2.49 3.65 -3.43
N LEU A 33 -1.85 3.48 -2.26
CA LEU A 33 -2.54 2.99 -1.06
C LEU A 33 -3.67 3.94 -0.63
N LYS A 34 -3.43 5.25 -0.61
CA LYS A 34 -4.44 6.25 -0.22
C LYS A 34 -5.64 6.23 -1.15
N ASP A 35 -5.41 6.09 -2.45
CA ASP A 35 -6.50 5.96 -3.44
C ASP A 35 -7.30 4.68 -3.20
N ALA A 36 -6.64 3.54 -2.97
CA ALA A 36 -7.32 2.29 -2.62
C ALA A 36 -8.17 2.42 -1.34
N ALA A 37 -7.69 3.17 -0.34
CA ALA A 37 -8.45 3.49 0.86
C ALA A 37 -9.65 4.42 0.58
N GLY A 38 -9.47 5.44 -0.26
CA GLY A 38 -10.54 6.33 -0.71
C GLY A 38 -11.64 5.57 -1.46
N ARG A 39 -11.29 4.48 -2.13
CA ARG A 39 -12.21 3.55 -2.80
C ARG A 39 -12.83 2.49 -1.87
N LYS A 40 -12.53 2.53 -0.56
CA LYS A 40 -13.01 1.58 0.45
C LYS A 40 -12.63 0.12 0.18
N LEU A 41 -11.47 -0.10 -0.45
CA LEU A 41 -10.92 -1.45 -0.66
C LEU A 41 -10.06 -1.91 0.52
N LEU A 42 -9.60 -0.96 1.34
CA LEU A 42 -8.74 -1.17 2.50
C LEU A 42 -8.81 0.03 3.44
N THR A 43 -8.40 -0.18 4.68
CA THR A 43 -8.18 0.89 5.66
C THR A 43 -6.68 1.13 5.85
N LEU A 44 -6.30 2.41 6.00
CA LEU A 44 -4.93 2.84 6.29
C LEU A 44 -4.85 3.59 7.61
N GLU A 45 -3.79 3.29 8.37
CA GLU A 45 -3.42 4.00 9.58
C GLU A 45 -1.94 4.40 9.45
N TYR A 46 -1.63 5.70 9.48
CA TYR A 46 -0.24 6.17 9.38
C TYR A 46 0.46 6.09 10.74
N ASP A 47 1.62 5.45 10.77
CA ASP A 47 2.49 5.40 11.94
C ASP A 47 3.63 6.41 11.74
N GLU A 48 3.55 7.54 12.45
CA GLU A 48 4.56 8.62 12.36
C GLU A 48 5.95 8.17 12.82
N ARG A 49 6.04 7.25 13.79
CA ARG A 49 7.32 6.77 14.32
C ARG A 49 8.06 5.92 13.30
N ARG A 50 7.31 5.20 12.45
CA ARG A 50 7.86 4.33 11.40
C ARG A 50 7.89 4.99 10.03
N GLY A 51 7.20 6.11 9.85
CA GLY A 51 7.03 6.75 8.55
C GLY A 51 6.33 5.86 7.52
N ASN A 52 5.35 5.05 7.95
CA ASN A 52 4.75 4.01 7.12
C ASN A 52 3.26 3.83 7.42
N TYR A 53 2.53 3.18 6.51
CA TYR A 53 1.12 2.85 6.67
C TYR A 53 0.93 1.43 7.16
N LYS A 54 0.11 1.26 8.19
CA LYS A 54 -0.50 -0.01 8.54
C LYS A 54 -1.74 -0.20 7.65
N VAL A 55 -1.82 -1.36 7.02
CA VAL A 55 -2.85 -1.72 6.04
C VAL A 55 -3.76 -2.77 6.66
N ARG A 56 -5.07 -2.60 6.49
CA ARG A 56 -6.08 -3.61 6.82
C ARG A 56 -7.00 -3.79 5.63
N ALA A 57 -7.28 -5.02 5.24
CA ALA A 57 -8.28 -5.31 4.22
C ALA A 57 -9.67 -5.13 4.83
N ASP A 58 -10.54 -4.42 4.11
CA ASP A 58 -11.95 -4.30 4.47
C ASP A 58 -12.66 -5.47 3.78
N LEU A 59 -12.66 -6.64 4.42
CA LEU A 59 -13.42 -7.83 4.00
C LEU A 59 -14.79 -7.86 4.69
#